data_AF-A0A850SYI8-F1
#
_entry.id   AF-A0A850SYI8-F1
#
_cell.length_a   1.000
_cell.length_b   1.000
_cell.length_c   1.000
_cell.angle_alpha   90.00
_cell.angle_beta   90.00
_cell.angle_gamma   90.00
#
_symmetry.space_group_name_H-M   'P 1'
#
loop_
_entity.id
_entity.type
_entity.pdbx_description
1 polymer ?
#
loop_
_entity_poly.entity_id
_entity_poly.type
_entity_poly.pdbx_seq_one_letter_code
_entity_poly.pdbx_strand_id
1 'polypeptide(L)'
;CAPTSRDCLPQPGITNPNQYLDILSYRQRPTWRLAFRKFPTYDALVTAQSVEAAPAQAGMRWYEIRRRAGAYSVYQQGTYAPADGVHRWMGSVAMDRFGNIGLGYSVVNGVDVYPGIRYTGRAAGDPLGQMTIAEMTIINGSGVQTTTNSRWGDYTSLNIDPVDDCSFWYVNEYYTAAGQASSAAGWQTRIASFRLPGCRATDVAP
;
A
#
# COMPACT_ATOMS: atom_id res chain seq x y z
N CYS A 1 -14.54 -9.72 -6.11
CA CYS A 1 -13.34 -10.33 -5.54
C CYS A 1 -13.68 -11.10 -4.27
N ALA A 2 -13.98 -12.40 -4.35
CA ALA A 2 -14.16 -13.21 -3.13
C ALA A 2 -12.79 -13.46 -2.46
N PRO A 3 -12.71 -13.91 -1.20
CA PRO A 3 -11.43 -14.03 -0.48
C PRO A 3 -10.46 -15.06 -1.10
N THR A 4 -11.01 -16.04 -1.82
CA THR A 4 -10.25 -17.09 -2.52
C THR A 4 -9.92 -16.72 -3.97
N SER A 5 -10.43 -15.59 -4.47
CA SER A 5 -10.16 -15.14 -5.83
C SER A 5 -8.72 -14.67 -5.96
N ARG A 6 -8.10 -15.08 -7.07
CA ARG A 6 -6.79 -14.61 -7.49
C ARG A 6 -6.94 -13.34 -8.35
N ASP A 7 -7.60 -13.48 -9.50
CA ASP A 7 -7.61 -12.48 -10.57
C ASP A 7 -9.01 -11.86 -10.66
N CYS A 8 -9.24 -10.76 -9.97
CA CYS A 8 -10.61 -10.30 -9.74
C CYS A 8 -10.79 -8.78 -9.72
N LEU A 9 -9.70 -8.03 -9.82
CA LEU A 9 -9.77 -6.58 -9.85
C LEU A 9 -9.97 -6.10 -11.31
N PRO A 10 -11.12 -5.48 -11.62
CA PRO A 10 -11.39 -4.97 -12.95
C PRO A 10 -10.51 -3.76 -13.26
N GLN A 11 -10.35 -3.50 -14.56
CA GLN A 11 -9.61 -2.35 -15.10
C GLN A 11 -10.46 -1.66 -16.16
N PRO A 12 -10.26 -0.37 -16.46
CA PRO A 12 -11.03 0.32 -17.49
C PRO A 12 -10.91 -0.36 -18.86
N GLY A 13 -12.03 -0.64 -19.50
CA GLY A 13 -12.09 -1.22 -20.85
C GLY A 13 -11.76 -2.71 -20.95
N ILE A 14 -11.39 -3.38 -19.84
CA ILE A 14 -11.13 -4.83 -19.83
C ILE A 14 -12.42 -5.58 -19.51
N THR A 15 -12.89 -6.38 -20.47
CA THR A 15 -14.10 -7.22 -20.32
C THR A 15 -13.80 -8.70 -20.15
N ASN A 16 -12.60 -9.16 -20.51
CA ASN A 16 -12.15 -10.54 -20.32
C ASN A 16 -11.62 -10.73 -18.89
N PRO A 17 -12.27 -11.53 -18.03
CA PRO A 17 -11.85 -11.72 -16.64
C PRO A 17 -10.45 -12.33 -16.50
N ASN A 18 -9.94 -13.02 -17.53
CA ASN A 18 -8.57 -13.56 -17.51
C ASN A 18 -7.49 -12.46 -17.53
N GLN A 19 -7.87 -11.20 -17.78
CA GLN A 19 -6.98 -10.03 -17.75
C GLN A 19 -7.18 -9.18 -16.49
N TYR A 20 -7.98 -9.64 -15.52
CA TYR A 20 -8.13 -8.96 -14.24
C TYR A 20 -6.86 -9.06 -13.40
N LEU A 21 -6.64 -8.09 -12.52
CA LEU A 21 -5.42 -8.04 -11.72
C LEU A 21 -5.50 -9.00 -10.54
N ASP A 22 -4.37 -9.63 -10.24
CA ASP A 22 -4.19 -10.47 -9.06
C ASP A 22 -4.21 -9.61 -7.78
N ILE A 23 -5.18 -9.87 -6.90
CA ILE A 23 -5.32 -9.17 -5.60
C ILE A 23 -4.32 -9.67 -4.55
N LEU A 24 -3.78 -10.89 -4.72
CA LEU A 24 -2.93 -11.64 -3.78
C LEU A 24 -3.51 -11.89 -2.37
N SER A 25 -4.75 -11.49 -2.08
CA SER A 25 -5.39 -11.67 -0.76
C SER A 25 -5.64 -13.12 -0.37
N TYR A 26 -5.79 -14.03 -1.34
CA TYR A 26 -6.00 -15.47 -1.13
C TYR A 26 -4.86 -16.16 -0.36
N ARG A 27 -3.66 -15.55 -0.32
CA ARG A 27 -2.52 -16.06 0.45
C ARG A 27 -2.62 -15.76 1.94
N GLN A 28 -3.54 -14.87 2.35
CA GLN A 28 -3.82 -14.47 3.74
C GLN A 28 -2.56 -14.21 4.58
N ARG A 29 -1.55 -13.60 3.96
CA ARG A 29 -0.27 -13.33 4.59
C ARG A 29 0.16 -11.89 4.34
N PRO A 30 0.93 -11.30 5.27
CA PRO A 30 1.54 -10.00 5.04
C PRO A 30 2.36 -9.96 3.75
N THR A 31 2.26 -8.82 3.05
CA THR A 31 3.15 -8.46 1.95
C THR A 31 4.44 -7.84 2.51
N TRP A 32 5.38 -7.49 1.63
CA TRP A 32 6.65 -6.86 2.02
C TRP A 32 6.44 -5.56 2.84
N ARG A 33 7.14 -5.29 3.94
CA ARG A 33 7.90 -6.14 4.87
C ARG A 33 7.33 -5.97 6.28
N LEU A 34 7.79 -6.74 7.26
CA LEU A 34 7.57 -6.44 8.68
C LEU A 34 8.58 -5.35 9.10
N ALA A 35 8.15 -4.09 9.10
CA ALA A 35 9.04 -2.96 9.40
C ALA A 35 9.15 -2.75 10.92
N PHE A 36 10.35 -2.95 11.45
CA PHE A 36 10.67 -2.80 12.87
C PHE A 36 11.15 -1.39 13.20
N ARG A 37 10.78 -0.88 14.37
CA ARG A 37 11.30 0.35 14.98
C ARG A 37 11.38 0.19 16.50
N LYS A 38 12.42 0.77 17.11
CA LYS A 38 12.59 0.82 18.57
C LYS A 38 12.25 2.21 19.10
N PHE A 39 11.39 2.28 20.10
CA PHE A 39 11.09 3.48 20.88
C PHE A 39 11.63 3.34 22.31
N PRO A 40 11.75 4.45 23.08
CA PRO A 40 12.29 4.39 24.45
C PRO A 40 11.54 3.42 25.38
N THR A 41 10.23 3.24 25.19
CA THR A 41 9.38 2.45 26.09
C THR A 41 8.75 1.21 25.45
N TYR A 42 8.91 1.01 24.14
CA TYR A 42 8.36 -0.14 23.40
C TYR A 42 9.08 -0.35 22.07
N ASP A 43 9.02 -1.57 21.53
CA ASP A 43 9.34 -1.82 20.12
C ASP A 43 8.03 -1.84 19.30
N ALA A 44 8.09 -1.45 18.04
CA ALA A 44 6.96 -1.46 17.10
C ALA A 44 7.33 -2.24 15.84
N LEU A 45 6.37 -3.02 15.34
CA LEU A 45 6.45 -3.70 14.05
C LEU A 45 5.19 -3.35 13.25
N VAL A 46 5.35 -2.86 12.03
CA VAL A 46 4.22 -2.60 11.12
C VAL A 46 4.26 -3.53 9.91
N THR A 47 3.08 -3.99 9.49
CA THR A 47 2.93 -4.80 8.29
C THR A 47 1.54 -4.65 7.70
N ALA A 48 1.37 -5.03 6.43
CA ALA A 48 0.11 -4.87 5.70
C ALA A 48 -0.14 -6.06 4.76
N GLN A 49 -1.38 -6.19 4.32
CA GLN A 49 -1.81 -7.17 3.31
C GLN A 49 -3.05 -6.68 2.56
N SER A 50 -3.21 -7.14 1.31
CA SER A 50 -4.47 -7.02 0.59
C SER A 50 -5.55 -7.86 1.26
N VAL A 51 -6.76 -7.32 1.39
CA VAL A 51 -7.95 -8.05 1.86
C VAL A 51 -9.16 -7.70 1.00
N GLU A 52 -10.17 -8.56 1.00
CA GLU A 52 -11.53 -8.14 0.68
C GLU A 52 -12.07 -7.34 1.88
N ALA A 53 -12.18 -6.02 1.72
CA ALA A 53 -12.62 -5.10 2.77
C ALA A 53 -14.16 -5.06 2.92
N ALA A 54 -14.86 -5.29 1.81
CA ALA A 54 -16.30 -5.45 1.70
C ALA A 54 -16.58 -6.30 0.44
N PRO A 55 -17.81 -6.83 0.24
CA PRO A 55 -18.12 -7.65 -0.94
C PRO A 55 -17.60 -7.03 -2.23
N ALA A 56 -16.67 -7.73 -2.88
CA ALA A 56 -15.98 -7.32 -4.10
C ALA A 56 -15.13 -6.04 -4.06
N GLN A 57 -14.85 -5.48 -2.88
CA GLN A 57 -13.99 -4.31 -2.70
C GLN A 57 -12.66 -4.71 -2.05
N ALA A 58 -11.55 -4.53 -2.78
CA ALA A 58 -10.22 -4.69 -2.20
C ALA A 58 -9.86 -3.51 -1.28
N GLY A 59 -9.17 -3.81 -0.19
CA GLY A 59 -8.59 -2.82 0.70
C GLY A 59 -7.27 -3.26 1.29
N MET A 60 -6.59 -2.31 1.94
CA MET A 60 -5.33 -2.56 2.62
C MET A 60 -5.54 -2.73 4.12
N ARG A 61 -5.40 -3.96 4.60
CA ARG A 61 -5.32 -4.24 6.04
C ARG A 61 -3.91 -3.95 6.52
N TRP A 62 -3.78 -3.25 7.64
CA TRP A 62 -2.50 -2.94 8.27
C TRP A 62 -2.55 -3.26 9.76
N TYR A 63 -1.37 -3.48 10.35
CA TYR A 63 -1.18 -3.81 11.75
C TYR A 63 -0.01 -3.01 12.31
N GLU A 64 -0.15 -2.57 13.56
CA GLU A 64 0.96 -2.21 14.43
C GLU A 64 0.99 -3.21 15.59
N ILE A 65 2.07 -3.98 15.66
CA ILE A 65 2.38 -4.90 16.75
C ILE A 65 3.38 -4.19 17.65
N ARG A 66 3.12 -4.17 18.95
CA ARG A 66 4.05 -3.62 19.93
C ARG A 66 4.63 -4.70 20.81
N ARG A 67 5.90 -4.53 21.15
CA ARG A 67 6.57 -5.28 22.20
C ARG A 67 6.81 -4.38 23.41
N ARG A 68 6.29 -4.76 24.57
CA ARG A 68 6.51 -4.05 25.85
C ARG A 68 6.92 -5.05 26.92
N ALA A 69 8.00 -4.75 27.65
CA ALA A 69 8.55 -5.63 28.68
C ALA A 69 8.69 -7.10 28.23
N GLY A 70 9.08 -7.32 26.96
CA GLY A 70 9.25 -8.65 26.38
C GLY A 70 8.01 -9.26 25.71
N ALA A 71 6.80 -8.78 25.98
CA ALA A 71 5.55 -9.33 25.44
C ALA A 71 5.09 -8.62 24.17
N TYR A 72 4.68 -9.40 23.15
CA TYR A 72 4.11 -8.90 21.89
C TYR A 72 2.58 -8.86 21.95
N SER A 73 1.99 -7.80 21.40
CA SER A 73 0.53 -7.69 21.22
C SER A 73 0.21 -6.84 20.00
N VAL A 74 -0.95 -7.09 19.37
CA VAL A 74 -1.49 -6.17 18.37
C VAL A 74 -1.92 -4.91 19.12
N TYR A 75 -1.22 -3.80 18.88
CA TYR A 75 -1.56 -2.52 19.49
C TYR A 75 -2.73 -1.86 18.76
N GLN A 76 -2.69 -1.90 17.42
CA GLN A 76 -3.79 -1.46 16.58
C GLN A 76 -3.75 -2.14 15.21
N GLN A 77 -4.90 -2.15 14.54
CA GLN A 77 -5.05 -2.61 13.17
C GLN A 77 -6.22 -1.85 12.52
N GLY A 78 -6.23 -1.78 11.20
CA GLY A 78 -7.34 -1.19 10.45
C GLY A 78 -7.34 -1.65 9.00
N THR A 79 -8.45 -1.41 8.30
CA THR A 79 -8.53 -1.62 6.85
C THR A 79 -8.77 -0.28 6.18
N TYR A 80 -7.88 0.12 5.28
CA TYR A 80 -8.10 1.29 4.44
C TYR A 80 -8.82 0.90 3.15
N ALA A 81 -10.10 1.24 3.07
CA ALA A 81 -10.97 1.01 1.91
C ALA A 81 -12.13 2.03 1.89
N PRO A 82 -11.88 3.30 1.52
CA PRO A 82 -12.93 4.28 1.29
C PRO A 82 -14.03 3.75 0.35
N ALA A 83 -15.27 4.18 0.57
CA ALA A 83 -16.44 3.81 -0.24
C ALA A 83 -16.54 4.65 -1.52
N ASP A 84 -15.43 4.78 -2.26
CA ASP A 84 -15.31 5.56 -3.50
C ASP A 84 -15.28 4.68 -4.76
N GLY A 85 -15.47 3.36 -4.61
CA GLY A 85 -15.44 2.39 -5.71
C GLY A 85 -14.03 2.11 -6.25
N VAL A 86 -12.98 2.59 -5.61
CA VAL A 86 -11.58 2.36 -6.02
C VAL A 86 -10.97 1.26 -5.16
N HIS A 87 -10.47 0.22 -5.82
CA HIS A 87 -9.77 -0.87 -5.16
C HIS A 87 -8.38 -0.45 -4.72
N ARG A 88 -7.94 -0.93 -3.56
CA ARG A 88 -6.59 -0.69 -3.00
C ARG A 88 -5.97 -2.02 -2.63
N TRP A 89 -4.84 -2.36 -3.24
CA TRP A 89 -4.19 -3.65 -3.02
C TRP A 89 -2.67 -3.56 -3.20
N MET A 90 -1.97 -4.63 -2.85
CA MET A 90 -0.52 -4.80 -3.06
C MET A 90 0.34 -3.68 -2.47
N GLY A 91 -0.08 -3.17 -1.31
CA GLY A 91 0.65 -2.13 -0.59
C GLY A 91 1.77 -2.61 0.31
N SER A 92 2.45 -1.63 0.90
CA SER A 92 3.44 -1.79 1.97
C SER A 92 3.35 -0.62 2.94
N VAL A 93 3.82 -0.84 4.16
CA VAL A 93 3.65 0.07 5.29
C VAL A 93 4.98 0.28 6.02
N ALA A 94 5.20 1.49 6.52
CA ALA A 94 6.39 1.84 7.31
C ALA A 94 6.02 2.88 8.38
N MET A 95 6.95 3.10 9.32
CA MET A 95 6.75 4.03 10.44
C MET A 95 7.94 4.98 10.57
N ASP A 96 7.66 6.27 10.74
CA ASP A 96 8.68 7.32 10.98
C ASP A 96 9.08 7.45 12.46
N ARG A 97 10.03 8.34 12.74
CA ARG A 97 10.61 8.56 14.08
C ARG A 97 9.63 9.00 15.14
N PHE A 98 8.52 9.60 14.75
CA PHE A 98 7.49 10.04 15.68
C PHE A 98 6.38 9.00 15.85
N GLY A 99 6.48 7.86 15.18
CA GLY A 99 5.45 6.82 15.22
C GLY A 99 4.29 7.06 14.27
N ASN A 100 4.43 7.98 13.30
CA ASN A 100 3.47 8.12 12.22
C ASN A 100 3.65 6.95 11.25
N ILE A 101 2.54 6.45 10.72
CA ILE A 101 2.53 5.28 9.85
C ILE A 101 2.12 5.71 8.45
N GLY A 102 3.00 5.44 7.47
CA GLY A 102 2.71 5.63 6.05
C GLY A 102 2.28 4.33 5.41
N LEU A 103 1.27 4.37 4.54
CA LEU A 103 0.74 3.21 3.83
C LEU A 103 0.61 3.55 2.34
N GLY A 104 1.40 2.89 1.50
CA GLY A 104 1.35 3.00 0.04
C GLY A 104 0.71 1.77 -0.59
N TYR A 105 0.02 1.92 -1.72
CA TYR A 105 -0.65 0.82 -2.43
C TYR A 105 -0.92 1.15 -3.90
N SER A 106 -1.28 0.11 -4.64
CA SER A 106 -1.85 0.23 -5.98
C SER A 106 -3.33 0.60 -5.93
N VAL A 107 -3.83 1.28 -6.96
CA VAL A 107 -5.24 1.64 -7.13
C VAL A 107 -5.79 1.33 -8.51
N VAL A 108 -7.06 0.94 -8.61
CA VAL A 108 -7.76 0.62 -9.86
C VAL A 108 -9.28 0.60 -9.64
N ASN A 109 -10.05 0.83 -10.71
CA ASN A 109 -11.44 0.40 -10.79
C ASN A 109 -11.77 -0.07 -12.22
N GLY A 110 -13.00 -0.54 -12.45
CA GLY A 110 -13.43 -0.99 -13.77
C GLY A 110 -13.88 0.11 -14.74
N VAL A 111 -13.78 1.39 -14.35
CA VAL A 111 -14.46 2.50 -15.05
C VAL A 111 -13.47 3.52 -15.59
N ASP A 112 -12.73 4.20 -14.71
CA ASP A 112 -11.94 5.40 -15.03
C ASP A 112 -10.63 5.54 -14.23
N VAL A 113 -10.41 4.71 -13.21
CA VAL A 113 -9.15 4.65 -12.46
C VAL A 113 -8.30 3.51 -13.00
N TYR A 114 -7.32 3.89 -13.81
CA TYR A 114 -6.29 3.00 -14.30
C TYR A 114 -5.30 2.60 -13.19
N PRO A 115 -4.65 1.41 -13.29
CA PRO A 115 -3.64 0.95 -12.36
C PRO A 115 -2.57 2.01 -12.07
N GLY A 116 -2.66 2.60 -10.88
CA GLY A 116 -1.82 3.71 -10.42
C GLY A 116 -1.35 3.51 -8.99
N ILE A 117 -0.72 4.53 -8.41
CA ILE A 117 -0.09 4.45 -7.10
C ILE A 117 -0.57 5.61 -6.22
N ARG A 118 -1.07 5.28 -5.03
CA ARG A 118 -1.49 6.25 -4.01
C ARG A 118 -0.91 5.89 -2.65
N TYR A 119 -1.00 6.84 -1.72
CA TYR A 119 -0.64 6.63 -0.33
C TYR A 119 -1.58 7.38 0.61
N THR A 120 -1.61 6.93 1.85
CA THR A 120 -2.26 7.59 2.99
C THR A 120 -1.34 7.41 4.21
N GLY A 121 -1.79 7.85 5.38
CA GLY A 121 -1.09 7.60 6.62
C GLY A 121 -1.92 7.99 7.84
N ARG A 122 -1.23 7.93 8.97
CA ARG A 122 -1.74 8.40 10.26
C ARG A 122 -0.62 8.97 11.09
N ALA A 123 -0.93 10.00 11.86
CA ALA A 123 -0.08 10.48 12.94
C ALA A 123 -0.14 9.52 14.14
N ALA A 124 0.90 9.52 14.97
CA ALA A 124 0.97 8.66 16.16
C ALA A 124 -0.21 8.90 17.13
N GLY A 125 -0.65 10.16 17.27
CA GLY A 125 -1.74 10.58 18.15
C GLY A 125 -3.15 10.43 17.58
N ASP A 126 -3.30 9.97 16.35
CA ASP A 126 -4.61 9.77 15.75
C ASP A 126 -5.43 8.68 16.46
N PRO A 127 -6.77 8.68 16.33
CA PRO A 127 -7.60 7.56 16.74
C PRO A 127 -7.03 6.22 16.26
N LEU A 128 -7.03 5.22 17.15
CA LEU A 128 -6.47 3.91 16.84
C LEU A 128 -7.24 3.23 15.71
N GLY A 129 -6.51 2.49 14.87
CA GLY A 129 -7.08 1.71 13.77
C GLY A 129 -7.56 2.53 12.58
N GLN A 130 -7.27 3.83 12.53
CA GLN A 130 -7.66 4.72 11.43
C GLN A 130 -6.44 5.29 10.70
N MET A 131 -6.55 5.40 9.37
CA MET A 131 -5.68 6.22 8.52
C MET A 131 -6.40 7.54 8.28
N THR A 132 -5.94 8.61 8.93
CA THR A 132 -6.64 9.91 8.97
C THR A 132 -6.14 10.89 7.92
N ILE A 133 -4.93 10.67 7.40
CA ILE A 133 -4.33 11.54 6.39
C ILE A 133 -5.05 11.27 5.07
N ALA A 134 -5.50 12.31 4.40
CA ALA A 134 -6.16 12.20 3.10
C ALA A 134 -5.31 11.38 2.12
N GLU A 135 -5.95 10.56 1.31
CA GLU A 135 -5.26 9.81 0.26
C GLU A 135 -4.67 10.78 -0.77
N MET A 136 -3.41 10.56 -1.10
CA MET A 136 -2.66 11.37 -2.06
C MET A 136 -2.19 10.50 -3.22
N THR A 137 -2.15 11.09 -4.41
CA THR A 137 -1.70 10.42 -5.62
C THR A 137 -0.19 10.59 -5.80
N ILE A 138 0.52 9.47 -6.00
CA ILE A 138 1.91 9.47 -6.48
C ILE A 138 1.89 9.53 -8.01
N ILE A 139 1.11 8.67 -8.64
CA ILE A 139 0.94 8.67 -10.09
C ILE A 139 -0.40 8.03 -10.47
N ASN A 140 -1.10 8.64 -11.42
CA ASN A 140 -2.22 8.01 -12.10
C ASN A 140 -1.68 7.16 -13.25
N GLY A 141 -2.20 5.93 -13.37
CA GLY A 141 -1.98 5.13 -14.57
C GLY A 141 -2.69 5.70 -15.78
N SER A 142 -2.33 5.22 -16.96
CA SER A 142 -3.02 5.52 -18.23
C SER A 142 -3.18 4.32 -19.15
N GLY A 143 -2.76 3.14 -18.71
CA GLY A 143 -2.91 1.89 -19.43
C GLY A 143 -3.36 0.78 -18.50
N VAL A 144 -3.55 -0.41 -19.05
CA VAL A 144 -4.04 -1.59 -18.32
C VAL A 144 -3.14 -2.79 -18.58
N GLN A 145 -3.20 -3.76 -17.67
CA GLN A 145 -2.63 -5.06 -17.92
C GLN A 145 -3.45 -5.80 -18.97
N THR A 146 -2.78 -6.23 -20.03
CA THR A 146 -3.40 -7.05 -21.11
C THR A 146 -2.92 -8.50 -21.10
N THR A 147 -1.95 -8.87 -20.26
CA THR A 147 -1.55 -10.26 -20.09
C THR A 147 -2.66 -11.08 -19.43
N THR A 148 -2.69 -12.39 -19.71
CA THR A 148 -3.69 -13.31 -19.16
C THR A 148 -3.18 -14.16 -17.98
N ASN A 149 -1.97 -13.88 -17.50
CA ASN A 149 -1.41 -14.56 -16.32
C ASN A 149 -1.76 -13.83 -15.01
N SER A 150 -2.36 -12.64 -15.12
CA SER A 150 -2.88 -11.80 -14.06
C SER A 150 -1.87 -11.27 -13.03
N ARG A 151 -0.58 -11.59 -13.19
CA ARG A 151 0.46 -11.34 -12.18
C ARG A 151 0.70 -9.84 -11.99
N TRP A 152 0.47 -9.36 -10.77
CA TRP A 152 0.82 -8.01 -10.32
C TRP A 152 2.04 -8.06 -9.39
N GLY A 153 3.25 -7.84 -9.93
CA GLY A 153 4.51 -7.77 -9.19
C GLY A 153 4.80 -8.91 -8.20
N ASP A 154 5.91 -8.80 -7.47
CA ASP A 154 6.18 -9.61 -6.27
C ASP A 154 6.43 -8.64 -5.09
N TYR A 155 5.35 -7.95 -4.73
CA TYR A 155 5.25 -6.92 -3.67
C TYR A 155 5.83 -5.53 -4.00
N THR A 156 5.53 -4.59 -3.12
CA THR A 156 5.94 -3.18 -3.19
C THR A 156 6.75 -2.82 -1.96
N SER A 157 7.56 -1.77 -2.04
CA SER A 157 8.55 -1.48 -0.99
C SER A 157 8.44 -0.04 -0.49
N LEU A 158 7.92 0.11 0.74
CA LEU A 158 7.91 1.37 1.48
C LEU A 158 8.95 1.31 2.59
N ASN A 159 9.91 2.23 2.57
CA ASN A 159 10.99 2.30 3.55
C ASN A 159 11.14 3.72 4.08
N ILE A 160 11.59 3.85 5.32
CA ILE A 160 11.99 5.14 5.87
C ILE A 160 13.43 5.45 5.45
N ASP A 161 13.70 6.70 5.12
CA ASP A 161 15.03 7.22 4.88
C ASP A 161 15.78 7.29 6.22
N PRO A 162 16.91 6.57 6.38
CA PRO A 162 17.64 6.55 7.64
C PRO A 162 18.35 7.88 7.94
N VAL A 163 18.50 8.78 6.96
CA VAL A 163 19.20 10.07 7.14
C VAL A 163 18.36 11.03 7.97
N ASP A 164 17.05 11.10 7.72
CA ASP A 164 16.14 12.01 8.43
C ASP A 164 15.08 11.30 9.28
N ASP A 165 14.94 9.98 9.10
CA ASP A 165 13.99 9.12 9.79
C ASP A 165 12.53 9.58 9.66
N CYS A 166 12.23 10.36 8.61
CA CYS A 166 10.96 11.01 8.30
C CYS A 166 10.49 10.81 6.86
N SER A 167 11.41 10.73 5.89
CA SER A 167 11.07 10.56 4.48
C SER A 167 10.74 9.12 4.18
N PHE A 168 9.59 8.88 3.58
CA PHE A 168 9.18 7.57 3.10
C PHE A 168 9.58 7.46 1.63
N TRP A 169 10.35 6.43 1.28
CA TRP A 169 10.65 6.04 -0.09
C TRP A 169 9.76 4.87 -0.49
N TYR A 170 8.95 5.07 -1.53
CA TYR A 170 8.03 4.07 -2.05
C TYR A 170 8.38 3.64 -3.47
N VAL A 171 8.42 2.32 -3.69
CA VAL A 171 8.57 1.69 -5.01
C VAL A 171 7.38 0.80 -5.29
N ASN A 172 6.69 1.05 -6.40
CA ASN A 172 5.57 0.24 -6.88
C ASN A 172 5.52 0.27 -8.42
N GLU A 173 4.84 -0.72 -9.00
CA GLU A 173 4.52 -0.79 -10.41
C GLU A 173 3.20 -0.06 -10.74
N TYR A 174 3.05 0.36 -11.98
CA TYR A 174 1.84 0.97 -12.54
C TYR A 174 1.80 0.76 -14.06
N TYR A 175 0.70 1.13 -14.72
CA TYR A 175 0.57 0.99 -16.17
C TYR A 175 0.41 2.32 -16.90
N THR A 176 0.94 2.39 -18.12
CA THR A 176 0.75 3.52 -19.05
C THR A 176 0.32 3.02 -20.41
N ALA A 177 -0.40 3.87 -21.17
CA ALA A 177 -0.77 3.54 -22.55
C ALA A 177 0.48 3.26 -23.43
N ALA A 178 1.55 4.02 -23.24
CA ALA A 178 2.81 3.82 -23.96
C ALA A 178 3.50 2.49 -23.60
N GLY A 179 3.50 2.14 -22.31
CA GLY A 179 4.00 0.85 -21.84
C GLY A 179 3.20 -0.31 -22.42
N GLN A 180 1.87 -0.22 -22.35
CA GLN A 180 0.94 -1.19 -22.95
C GLN A 180 1.15 -1.36 -24.46
N ALA A 181 1.43 -0.28 -25.19
CA ALA A 181 1.68 -0.34 -26.63
C ALA A 181 3.06 -0.93 -26.99
N SER A 182 4.04 -0.88 -26.09
CA SER A 182 5.41 -1.35 -26.35
C SER A 182 5.65 -2.81 -25.97
N SER A 183 4.86 -3.37 -25.05
CA SER A 183 5.00 -4.76 -24.61
C SER A 183 3.68 -5.30 -24.06
N ALA A 184 3.42 -6.60 -24.28
CA ALA A 184 2.27 -7.28 -23.68
C ALA A 184 2.26 -7.19 -22.15
N ALA A 185 3.45 -7.14 -21.52
CA ALA A 185 3.58 -6.94 -20.08
C ALA A 185 3.38 -5.47 -19.68
N GLY A 186 3.95 -4.51 -20.42
CA GLY A 186 3.65 -3.08 -20.40
C GLY A 186 3.75 -2.29 -19.08
N TRP A 187 4.00 -2.93 -17.93
CA TRP A 187 4.13 -2.29 -16.63
C TRP A 187 5.36 -1.39 -16.56
N GLN A 188 5.30 -0.42 -15.65
CA GLN A 188 6.32 0.59 -15.39
C GLN A 188 6.61 0.63 -13.89
N THR A 189 7.81 1.05 -13.49
CA THR A 189 8.16 1.27 -12.09
C THR A 189 8.12 2.77 -11.76
N ARG A 190 7.60 3.12 -10.59
CA ARG A 190 7.74 4.46 -10.01
C ARG A 190 8.45 4.36 -8.66
N ILE A 191 9.45 5.23 -8.47
CA ILE A 191 10.05 5.54 -7.18
C ILE A 191 9.60 6.95 -6.81
N ALA A 192 9.06 7.12 -5.61
CA ALA A 192 8.63 8.42 -5.09
C ALA A 192 8.97 8.55 -3.61
N SER A 193 9.11 9.78 -3.15
CA SER A 193 9.22 10.08 -1.72
C SER A 193 8.06 10.94 -1.23
N PHE A 194 7.70 10.77 0.04
CA PHE A 194 6.74 11.62 0.73
C PHE A 194 7.09 11.73 2.22
N ARG A 195 6.52 12.72 2.90
CA ARG A 195 6.62 12.89 4.36
C ARG A 195 5.22 13.07 4.93
N LEU A 196 4.98 12.53 6.12
CA LEU A 196 3.73 12.76 6.84
C LEU A 196 3.82 14.07 7.64
N PRO A 197 2.69 14.78 7.85
CA PRO A 197 2.66 15.98 8.67
C PRO A 197 3.23 15.73 10.07
N GLY A 198 3.95 16.72 10.60
CA GLY A 198 4.55 16.63 11.94
C GLY A 198 5.92 15.95 11.99
N CYS A 199 6.32 15.18 10.97
CA CYS A 199 7.70 14.70 10.86
C CYS A 199 8.60 15.74 10.19
N ARG A 200 9.09 16.67 11.00
CA ARG A 200 10.08 17.67 10.56
C ARG A 200 11.47 17.12 10.82
N ALA A 201 12.36 17.28 9.84
CA ALA A 201 13.80 17.22 10.07
C ALA A 201 14.20 18.47 10.88
N THR A 202 13.93 18.47 12.18
CA THR A 202 14.62 19.38 13.09
C THR A 202 15.90 18.67 13.51
N ASP A 203 16.99 19.21 12.96
CA ASP A 203 18.40 19.08 13.29
C ASP A 203 18.95 17.66 13.48
N VAL A 204 19.86 17.32 12.57
CA VAL A 204 20.95 16.38 12.85
C VAL A 204 21.54 16.81 14.20
N ALA A 205 21.34 16.01 15.25
CA ALA A 205 22.19 16.14 16.43
C ALA A 205 23.61 15.71 16.01
N PRO A 206 24.65 16.47 16.40
CA PRO A 206 26.04 16.25 15.98
C PRO A 206 26.59 14.88 16.35
#